data_AF-A0A370I7W2-F1
#
_entry.id   AF-A0A370I7W2-F1
#
_cell.length_a   1.000
_cell.length_b   1.000
_cell.length_c   1.000
_cell.angle_alpha   90.00
_cell.angle_beta   90.00
_cell.angle_gamma   90.00
#
_symmetry.space_group_name_H-M   'P 1'
#
loop_
_entity.id
_entity.type
_entity.pdbx_description
1 polymer ?
#
loop_
_entity_poly.entity_id
_entity_poly.type
_entity_poly.pdbx_seq_one_letter_code
_entity_poly.pdbx_strand_id
1 'polypeptide(L)' 'MTAGDPWSGRHAGELDSIRGWLCRIEDEAGPGFRVERELKPPYGWNLVDASGAIVCSGPLERLERWPVKEEDDDTSHQ' A
#
# COMPACT_ATOMS: atom_id res chain seq x y z
N MET A 1 19.28 19.22 5.09
CA MET A 1 18.88 18.40 3.93
C MET A 1 18.10 17.24 4.49
N THR A 2 16.77 17.36 4.58
CA THR A 2 15.91 16.30 5.11
C THR A 2 15.93 15.17 4.08
N ALA A 3 16.59 14.07 4.42
CA ALA A 3 16.54 12.87 3.61
C ALA A 3 15.06 12.55 3.38
N GLY A 4 14.59 12.65 2.14
CA GLY A 4 13.23 12.31 1.79
C GLY A 4 13.01 10.88 2.25
N ASP A 5 12.16 10.73 3.26
CA ASP A 5 11.84 9.44 3.83
C ASP A 5 11.41 8.51 2.68
N PRO A 6 12.16 7.44 2.36
CA PRO A 6 11.92 6.63 1.15
C PRO A 6 10.57 5.88 1.18
N TRP A 7 9.78 6.11 2.22
CA TRP A 7 8.46 5.54 2.49
C TRP A 7 7.37 6.60 2.29
N SER A 8 7.73 7.90 2.20
CA SER A 8 6.79 9.00 1.97
C SER A 8 6.22 9.09 0.57
N GLY A 9 6.79 8.39 -0.42
CA GLY A 9 6.20 8.27 -1.76
C GLY A 9 5.36 7.00 -1.97
N ARG A 10 5.72 5.90 -1.31
CA ARG A 10 5.16 4.57 -1.62
C ARG A 10 3.73 4.37 -1.15
N HIS A 11 3.40 4.92 0.03
CA HIS A 11 2.08 4.78 0.66
C HIS A 11 1.37 6.14 0.77
N ALA A 12 1.73 7.12 -0.07
CA ALA A 12 1.21 8.50 0.02
C ALA A 12 -0.30 8.61 -0.25
N GLY A 13 -0.89 7.63 -0.95
CA GLY A 13 -2.33 7.54 -1.20
C GLY A 13 -3.10 6.81 -0.11
N GLU A 14 -2.43 6.33 0.92
CA GLU A 14 -3.03 5.47 1.95
C GLU A 14 -3.41 6.25 3.20
N LEU A 15 -4.50 5.82 3.87
CA LEU A 15 -4.88 6.39 5.16
C LEU A 15 -3.73 6.20 6.17
N ASP A 16 -3.50 7.16 7.06
CA ASP A 16 -2.42 7.10 8.06
C ASP A 16 -2.42 5.80 8.87
N SER A 17 -3.60 5.32 9.27
CA SER A 17 -3.78 4.06 10.01
C SER A 17 -3.30 2.83 9.23
N ILE A 18 -3.42 2.86 7.91
CA ILE A 18 -2.99 1.80 7.01
C ILE A 18 -1.50 1.94 6.74
N ARG A 19 -1.06 3.16 6.43
CA ARG A 19 0.35 3.46 6.15
C ARG A 19 1.23 2.97 7.30
N GLY A 20 0.87 3.29 8.54
CA GLY A 20 1.62 2.82 9.71
C GLY A 20 1.67 1.30 9.83
N TRP A 21 0.57 0.61 9.47
CA TRP A 21 0.52 -0.85 9.45
C TRP A 21 1.38 -1.47 8.34
N LEU A 22 1.32 -0.93 7.11
CA LEU A 22 2.17 -1.37 5.99
C LEU A 22 3.65 -1.16 6.30
N CYS A 23 4.00 0.01 6.83
CA CYS A 23 5.37 0.33 7.23
C CYS A 23 5.86 -0.66 8.29
N ARG A 24 5.03 -1.00 9.28
CA ARG A 24 5.40 -1.98 10.30
C ARG A 24 5.70 -3.36 9.72
N ILE A 25 4.91 -3.83 8.75
CA ILE A 25 5.17 -5.11 8.07
C ILE A 25 6.51 -5.07 7.31
N GLU A 26 6.79 -3.98 6.59
CA GLU A 26 8.06 -3.81 5.88
C GLU A 26 9.26 -3.79 6.85
N ASP A 27 9.12 -3.11 7.99
CA ASP A 27 10.15 -3.04 9.04
C ASP A 27 10.40 -4.41 9.68
N GLU A 28 9.34 -5.16 10.00
CA GLU A 28 9.42 -6.51 10.58
C GLU A 28 9.98 -7.54 9.58
N ALA A 29 9.69 -7.40 8.28
CA ALA A 29 10.21 -8.27 7.24
C ALA A 29 11.70 -8.03 6.94
N GLY A 30 12.15 -6.78 7.09
CA GLY A 30 13.53 -6.38 6.95
C GLY A 30 13.88 -5.72 5.61
N PRO A 31 15.16 -5.35 5.42
CA PRO A 31 15.57 -4.57 4.25
C PRO A 31 15.37 -5.34 2.94
N GLY A 32 14.78 -4.66 1.96
CA GLY A 32 14.50 -5.22 0.64
C GLY A 32 13.10 -5.80 0.48
N PHE A 33 12.34 -5.95 1.58
CA PHE A 33 10.93 -6.29 1.52
C PHE A 33 10.07 -5.04 1.29
N ARG A 34 8.97 -5.21 0.57
CA ARG A 34 7.99 -4.16 0.29
C ARG A 34 6.58 -4.73 0.31
N VAL A 35 5.62 -3.96 0.78
CA VAL A 35 4.21 -4.34 0.68
C VAL A 35 3.57 -3.66 -0.52
N GLU A 36 2.94 -4.45 -1.39
CA GLU A 36 2.18 -3.99 -2.54
C GLU A 36 0.69 -4.32 -2.34
N ARG A 37 -0.18 -3.46 -2.87
CA ARG A 37 -1.63 -3.69 -2.80
C ARG A 37 -2.08 -4.60 -3.92
N GLU A 38 -2.89 -5.59 -3.56
CA GLU A 38 -3.60 -6.42 -4.53
C GLU A 38 -4.92 -5.73 -4.88
N LEU A 39 -4.96 -5.18 -6.10
CA LEU A 39 -6.14 -4.52 -6.66
C LEU A 39 -7.12 -5.52 -7.29
N LYS A 40 -6.71 -6.77 -7.49
CA LYS A 40 -7.58 -7.83 -8.00
C LYS A 40 -8.34 -8.48 -6.85
N PRO A 41 -9.64 -8.77 -7.04
CA PRO A 41 -10.39 -9.57 -6.07
C PRO A 41 -9.72 -10.94 -5.82
N PRO A 42 -9.63 -11.41 -4.57
CA PRO A 42 -10.07 -10.77 -3.34
C PRO A 42 -9.05 -9.73 -2.83
N TYR A 43 -9.46 -8.47 -2.72
CA TYR A 43 -8.59 -7.35 -2.35
C TYR A 43 -7.69 -7.69 -1.15
N GLY A 44 -6.42 -7.29 -1.24
CA GLY A 44 -5.40 -7.79 -0.31
C GLY A 44 -4.11 -6.99 -0.33
N TRP A 45 -3.11 -7.56 0.33
CA TRP A 45 -1.74 -7.07 0.34
C TRP A 45 -0.79 -8.23 0.05
N ASN A 46 0.30 -7.93 -0.64
CA ASN A 46 1.36 -8.85 -0.98
C ASN A 46 2.68 -8.30 -0.44
N LEU A 47 3.36 -9.05 0.42
CA LEU A 47 4.75 -8.81 0.78
C LEU A 47 5.64 -9.40 -0.31
N VAL A 48 6.44 -8.53 -0.91
CA VAL A 48 7.33 -8.85 -2.00
C VAL A 48 8.77 -8.69 -1.51
N ASP A 49 9.62 -9.67 -1.80
CA ASP A 49 11.03 -9.61 -1.43
C ASP A 49 11.85 -8.80 -2.45
N ALA A 50 13.16 -8.64 -2.19
CA ALA A 50 14.07 -7.89 -3.05
C ALA A 50 14.17 -8.42 -4.50
N SER A 51 13.88 -9.71 -4.71
CA SER A 51 13.84 -10.34 -6.02
C SER A 51 12.55 -10.06 -6.81
N GLY A 52 11.54 -9.49 -6.15
CA GLY A 52 10.22 -9.28 -6.72
C GLY A 52 9.26 -10.47 -6.54
N ALA A 53 9.60 -11.48 -5.74
CA ALA A 53 8.69 -12.61 -5.48
C ALA A 53 7.77 -12.32 -4.28
N ILE A 54 6.52 -12.76 -4.40
CA ILE A 54 5.53 -12.67 -3.32
C ILE A 54 5.87 -13.74 -2.29
N VAL A 55 6.27 -13.33 -1.09
CA VAL A 55 6.63 -14.23 0.02
C VAL A 55 5.51 -14.38 1.03
N CYS A 56 4.62 -13.40 1.13
CA CYS A 56 3.47 -13.42 2.02
C CYS A 56 2.32 -12.64 1.39
N SER A 57 1.09 -13.07 1.64
CA SER A 57 -0.09 -12.32 1.27
C SER A 57 -1.12 -12.46 2.37
N GLY A 58 -1.98 -11.45 2.49
CA GLY A 58 -3.06 -11.50 3.45
C GLY A 58 -4.31 -10.78 2.97
N PRO A 59 -5.47 -11.19 3.46
CA PRO A 59 -6.71 -10.52 3.16
C PRO A 59 -6.73 -9.15 3.85
N LEU A 60 -7.30 -8.18 3.16
CA LEU A 60 -7.51 -6.84 3.68
C LEU A 60 -8.85 -6.75 4.43
N GLU A 61 -9.18 -7.74 5.28
CA GLU A 61 -10.49 -7.80 5.97
C GLU A 61 -10.76 -6.54 6.82
N ARG A 62 -9.70 -5.80 7.19
CA ARG A 62 -9.80 -4.56 7.94
C ARG A 62 -10.20 -3.33 7.12
N LEU A 63 -10.35 -3.47 5.80
CA LEU A 63 -10.55 -2.37 4.86
C LEU A 63 -11.64 -2.65 3.82
N GLU A 64 -12.85 -2.95 4.29
CA GLU A 64 -14.09 -2.84 3.49
C GLU A 64 -14.37 -1.42 2.96
N ARG A 65 -13.52 -0.43 3.33
CA ARG A 65 -13.55 0.96 2.88
C ARG A 65 -12.18 1.44 2.46
N TRP A 66 -11.43 0.66 1.69
CA TRP A 66 -10.37 1.28 0.91
C TRP A 66 -11.02 1.92 -0.32
N PRO A 67 -11.23 3.24 -0.36
CA PRO A 67 -11.56 3.86 -1.63
C PRO A 67 -10.38 3.54 -2.54
N VAL A 68 -10.64 2.74 -3.57
CA VAL A 68 -9.98 2.98 -4.86
C VAL A 68 -10.17 4.48 -5.04
N LYS A 69 -9.07 5.23 -5.08
CA LYS A 69 -9.11 6.65 -5.38
C LYS A 69 -10.06 6.76 -6.57
N GLU A 70 -11.27 7.24 -6.31
CA GLU A 70 -12.18 7.58 -7.38
C GLU A 70 -11.32 8.52 -8.21
N GLU A 71 -11.06 8.13 -9.46
CA GLU A 71 -10.67 9.11 -10.43
C GLU A 71 -11.74 10.18 -10.26
N ASP A 72 -11.34 11.31 -9.70
CA ASP A 72 -12.11 12.54 -9.66
C ASP A 72 -12.26 12.90 -11.14
N ASP A 73 -13.14 12.16 -11.81
CA ASP A 73 -13.67 12.49 -13.10
C ASP A 73 -14.63 13.63 -12.79
N ASP A 74 -14.03 14.82 -12.67
CA ASP A 74 -14.68 16.07 -13.00
C ASP A 74 -15.11 15.96 -14.48
N THR A 75 -16.13 15.15 -14.76
CA THR A 75 -16.98 15.43 -15.90
C THR A 75 -17.76 16.67 -15.50
N SER A 76 -17.11 17.79 -15.79
CA SER A 76 -17.62 19.14 -15.78
C SER A 76 -19.11 19.18 -16.09
N HIS A 77 -19.88 19.76 -15.17
CA HIS A 77 -21.19 20.30 -15.50
C HIS A 77 -21.01 21.39 -16.56
N GLN A 78 -21.52 21.14 -17.77
CA GLN A 78 -21.93 22.19 -18.70
C GLN A 78 -23.28 21.85 -19.31
#